data_AF-A0A925NXL7-F1
#
_entry.id   AF-A0A925NXL7-F1
#
_cell.length_a   1.000
_cell.length_b   1.000
_cell.length_c   1.000
_cell.angle_alpha   90.00
_cell.angle_beta   90.00
_cell.angle_gamma   90.00
#
_symmetry.space_group_name_H-M   'P 1'
#
loop_
_entity.id
_entity.type
_entity.pdbx_description
1 polymer ?
#
loop_
_entity_poly.entity_id
_entity_poly.type
_entity_poly.pdbx_seq_one_letter_code
_entity_poly.pdbx_strand_id
1 'polypeptide(L)'
;MLQETLSKIESRLKNTGTLQSDQRGELLDLIQKLKGEIGELSKTHGEQARSIAGYTEMSAHEATRTEKNPELLDHSLKGLTASVAEFEKSHPQLVEVVNRISTTLSNMGI
;
A
#
# COMPACT_ATOMS: atom_id res chain seq x y z
N MET A 1 14.22 -5.97 -5.86
CA MET A 1 13.92 -4.64 -5.27
C MET A 1 12.42 -4.42 -5.06
N LEU A 2 11.60 -4.34 -6.10
CA LEU A 2 10.17 -4.03 -5.92
C LEU A 2 9.38 -5.10 -5.14
N GLN A 3 9.56 -6.38 -5.51
CA GLN A 3 8.95 -7.48 -4.76
C GLN A 3 9.52 -7.62 -3.34
N GLU A 4 10.74 -7.15 -3.10
CA GLU A 4 11.36 -7.18 -1.77
C GLU A 4 10.71 -6.12 -0.87
N THR A 5 10.39 -4.94 -1.41
CA THR A 5 9.64 -3.89 -0.69
C THR A 5 8.28 -4.42 -0.23
N LEU A 6 7.50 -5.04 -1.11
CA LEU A 6 6.18 -5.57 -0.73
C LEU A 6 6.28 -6.72 0.28
N SER A 7 7.28 -7.60 0.14
CA SER A 7 7.53 -8.67 1.12
C SER A 7 7.93 -8.14 2.51
N LYS A 8 8.63 -6.99 2.57
CA LYS A 8 8.94 -6.30 3.82
C LYS A 8 7.68 -5.75 4.49
N ILE A 9 6.74 -5.21 3.71
CA ILE A 9 5.44 -4.74 4.24
C ILE A 9 4.69 -5.91 4.86
N GLU A 10 4.53 -7.03 4.16
CA GLU A 10 3.88 -8.23 4.70
C GLU A 10 4.53 -8.71 6.01
N SER A 11 5.86 -8.74 6.04
CA SER A 11 6.61 -9.16 7.24
C SER A 11 6.38 -8.21 8.41
N ARG A 12 6.35 -6.90 8.17
CA ARG A 12 6.03 -5.91 9.20
C ARG A 12 4.60 -6.10 9.72
N LEU A 13 3.62 -6.21 8.83
CA LEU A 13 2.21 -6.40 9.20
C LEU A 13 1.98 -7.67 10.03
N LYS A 14 2.71 -8.75 9.73
CA LYS A 14 2.66 -9.99 10.53
C LYS A 14 3.23 -9.80 11.94
N ASN A 15 4.29 -9.02 12.10
CA ASN A 15 4.99 -8.81 13.37
C ASN A 15 4.41 -7.67 14.22
N THR A 16 3.62 -6.76 13.63
CA THR A 16 3.01 -5.66 14.36
C THR A 16 1.85 -6.15 15.24
N GLY A 17 2.06 -6.15 16.56
CA GLY A 17 1.06 -6.58 17.56
C GLY A 17 -0.09 -5.59 17.80
N THR A 18 -0.04 -4.39 17.23
CA THR A 18 -1.04 -3.32 17.45
C THR A 18 -2.27 -3.44 16.54
N LEU A 19 -2.25 -4.34 15.55
CA LEU A 19 -3.33 -4.52 14.57
C LEU A 19 -4.35 -5.57 15.01
N GLN A 20 -5.64 -5.25 14.88
CA GLN A 20 -6.74 -6.21 14.97
C GLN A 20 -6.56 -7.32 13.92
N SER A 21 -6.94 -8.55 14.26
CA SER A 21 -6.75 -9.73 13.40
C SER A 21 -7.38 -9.56 12.01
N ASP A 22 -8.56 -8.96 11.97
CA ASP A 22 -9.39 -8.89 10.76
C ASP A 22 -8.83 -7.85 9.79
N GLN A 23 -8.48 -6.66 10.29
CA GLN A 23 -7.82 -5.60 9.53
C GLN A 23 -6.44 -6.03 9.01
N ARG A 24 -5.69 -6.82 9.80
CA ARG A 24 -4.41 -7.38 9.39
C ARG A 24 -4.57 -8.38 8.25
N GLY A 25 -5.56 -9.27 8.34
CA GLY A 25 -5.85 -10.26 7.31
C GLY A 25 -6.22 -9.59 5.99
N GLU A 26 -7.15 -8.63 6.03
CA GLU A 26 -7.55 -7.88 4.83
C GLU A 26 -6.36 -7.15 4.20
N LEU A 27 -5.55 -6.46 5.00
CA LEU A 27 -4.40 -5.72 4.47
C LEU A 27 -3.34 -6.65 3.86
N LEU A 28 -3.09 -7.81 4.45
CA LEU A 28 -2.17 -8.81 3.87
C LEU A 28 -2.67 -9.31 2.51
N ASP A 29 -3.97 -9.60 2.39
CA ASP A 29 -4.58 -10.02 1.13
C ASP A 29 -4.48 -8.93 0.06
N LEU A 30 -4.71 -7.67 0.44
CA LEU A 30 -4.59 -6.53 -0.45
C LEU A 30 -3.14 -6.31 -0.92
N ILE A 31 -2.16 -6.44 -0.04
CA ILE A 31 -0.73 -6.34 -0.39
C ILE A 31 -0.31 -7.47 -1.35
N GLN A 32 -0.83 -8.68 -1.14
CA GLN A 32 -0.57 -9.80 -2.04
C GLN A 32 -1.15 -9.55 -3.44
N LYS A 33 -2.37 -8.99 -3.53
CA LYS A 33 -2.97 -8.58 -4.82
C LYS A 33 -2.16 -7.47 -5.49
N LEU A 34 -1.76 -6.45 -4.72
CA LEU A 34 -0.94 -5.36 -5.21
C LEU A 34 0.39 -5.86 -5.78
N LYS A 35 0.99 -6.89 -5.16
CA LYS A 35 2.22 -7.51 -5.68
C LYS A 35 2.05 -8.14 -7.06
N GLY A 36 0.89 -8.74 -7.33
CA GLY A 36 0.54 -9.24 -8.67
C GLY A 36 0.42 -8.11 -9.69
N GLU A 37 -0.42 -7.12 -9.37
CA GLU A 37 -0.70 -5.98 -10.25
C GLU A 37 0.56 -5.16 -10.57
N ILE A 38 1.37 -4.84 -9.56
CA ILE A 38 2.64 -4.11 -9.78
C ILE A 38 3.65 -4.98 -10.53
N GLY A 39 3.62 -6.31 -10.35
CA GLY A 39 4.45 -7.24 -11.11
C GLY A 39 4.21 -7.10 -12.62
N GLU A 40 2.95 -7.08 -13.03
CA GLU A 40 2.57 -6.86 -14.43
C GLU A 40 2.86 -5.44 -14.89
N LEU A 41 2.50 -4.42 -14.09
CA LEU A 41 2.75 -3.01 -14.40
C LEU A 41 4.25 -2.74 -14.63
N SER A 42 5.13 -3.38 -13.84
CA SER A 42 6.57 -3.14 -13.91
C SER A 42 7.21 -3.52 -15.25
N LYS A 43 6.54 -4.35 -16.05
CA LYS A 43 7.00 -4.75 -17.39
C LYS A 43 6.91 -3.59 -18.38
N THR A 44 6.04 -2.62 -18.14
CA THR A 44 5.76 -1.50 -19.05
C THR A 44 5.97 -0.13 -18.40
N HIS A 45 5.70 0.00 -17.10
CA HIS A 45 5.77 1.24 -16.31
C HIS A 45 6.58 1.03 -15.02
N GLY A 46 7.86 0.67 -15.19
CA GLY A 46 8.72 0.28 -14.08
C GLY A 46 8.98 1.37 -13.03
N GLU A 47 8.93 2.65 -13.43
CA GLU A 47 9.09 3.77 -12.49
C GLU A 47 7.85 3.95 -11.61
N GLN A 48 6.67 3.97 -12.22
CA GLN A 48 5.40 4.07 -11.50
C GLN A 48 5.18 2.88 -10.58
N ALA A 49 5.50 1.67 -11.05
CA ALA A 49 5.52 0.47 -10.23
C ALA A 49 6.35 0.66 -8.94
N ARG A 50 7.54 1.27 -9.05
CA ARG A 50 8.39 1.59 -7.88
C ARG A 50 7.77 2.65 -6.98
N SER A 51 7.20 3.71 -7.56
CA SER A 51 6.52 4.77 -6.80
C SER A 51 5.35 4.23 -5.99
N ILE A 52 4.50 3.40 -6.59
CA ILE A 52 3.36 2.77 -5.91
C ILE A 52 3.85 1.90 -4.76
N ALA A 53 4.87 1.05 -4.98
CA ALA A 53 5.43 0.21 -3.92
C ALA A 53 6.03 1.04 -2.78
N GLY A 54 6.74 2.13 -3.09
CA GLY A 54 7.33 3.04 -2.11
C GLY A 54 6.29 3.78 -1.27
N TYR A 55 5.25 4.33 -1.89
CA TYR A 55 4.16 4.97 -1.16
C TYR A 55 3.33 3.98 -0.35
N THR A 56 3.18 2.74 -0.81
CA THR A 56 2.53 1.67 -0.04
C THR A 56 3.34 1.35 1.22
N GLU A 57 4.67 1.21 1.10
CA GLU A 57 5.54 0.99 2.25
C GLU A 57 5.47 2.14 3.26
N MET A 58 5.53 3.38 2.77
CA MET A 58 5.43 4.58 3.61
C MET A 58 4.08 4.64 4.34
N SER A 59 2.98 4.46 3.61
CA SER A 59 1.63 4.53 4.18
C SER A 59 1.40 3.43 5.23
N ALA A 60 1.85 2.20 4.93
CA ALA A 60 1.77 1.10 5.88
C ALA A 60 2.65 1.35 7.12
N HIS A 61 3.83 1.95 6.94
CA HIS A 61 4.67 2.36 8.06
C HIS A 61 3.95 3.36 8.95
N GLU A 62 3.47 4.48 8.39
CA GLU A 62 2.81 5.55 9.15
C GLU A 62 1.56 5.07 9.89
N ALA A 63 0.73 4.22 9.25
CA ALA A 63 -0.47 3.66 9.85
C ALA A 63 -0.19 2.70 11.03
N THR A 64 1.00 2.08 11.06
CA THR A 64 1.37 1.08 12.07
C THR A 64 2.37 1.59 13.11
N ARG A 65 2.70 2.88 13.08
CA ARG A 65 3.57 3.51 14.08
C ARG A 65 2.96 3.41 15.48
N THR A 66 3.84 3.21 16.48
CA THR A 66 3.45 3.27 17.90
C THR A 66 2.87 4.63 18.26
N GLU A 67 3.51 5.71 17.78
CA GLU A 67 3.03 7.08 17.89
C GLU A 67 2.58 7.54 16.51
N LYS A 68 1.24 7.59 16.33
CA LYS A 68 0.60 7.94 15.07
C LYS A 68 0.78 9.44 14.78
N ASN A 69 1.11 9.76 13.54
CA ASN A 69 1.07 11.12 13.02
C ASN A 69 0.07 11.19 11.84
N PRO A 70 -1.15 11.72 12.06
CA PRO A 70 -2.18 11.78 11.02
C PRO A 70 -1.77 12.57 9.77
N GLU A 71 -0.95 13.62 9.92
CA GLU A 71 -0.51 14.43 8.77
C GLU A 71 0.45 13.67 7.86
N LEU A 72 1.37 12.88 8.44
CA LEU A 72 2.29 12.04 7.66
C LEU A 72 1.56 10.89 6.97
N LEU A 73 0.56 10.30 7.65
CA LEU A 73 -0.30 9.31 7.03
C LEU A 73 -1.08 9.90 5.86
N ASP A 74 -1.71 11.06 6.02
CA ASP A 74 -2.45 11.72 4.94
C ASP A 74 -1.55 12.04 3.73
N HIS A 75 -0.34 12.55 3.96
CA HIS A 75 0.61 12.82 2.88
C HIS A 75 1.03 11.55 2.12
N SER A 76 1.32 10.48 2.84
CA SER A 76 1.70 9.20 2.22
C SER A 76 0.55 8.58 1.41
N LEU A 77 -0.69 8.66 1.91
CA LEU A 77 -1.89 8.20 1.21
C LEU A 77 -2.22 9.02 -0.03
N LYS A 78 -2.03 10.34 0.02
CA LYS A 78 -2.18 11.22 -1.16
C LYS A 78 -1.16 10.87 -2.24
N GLY A 79 0.10 10.64 -1.85
CA GLY A 79 1.14 10.19 -2.77
C GLY A 79 0.81 8.83 -3.39
N LEU A 80 0.34 7.88 -2.59
CA LEU A 80 -0.11 6.57 -3.06
C LEU A 80 -1.24 6.69 -4.10
N THR A 81 -2.26 7.49 -3.80
CA THR A 81 -3.41 7.69 -4.70
C THR A 81 -3.01 8.39 -5.99
N ALA A 82 -2.17 9.43 -5.91
CA ALA A 82 -1.65 10.12 -7.08
C ALA A 82 -0.82 9.20 -7.99
N SER A 83 -0.07 8.25 -7.41
CA SER A 83 0.77 7.32 -8.16
C SER A 83 -0.01 6.33 -9.04
N VAL A 84 -1.31 6.16 -8.81
CA VAL A 84 -2.18 5.29 -9.63
C VAL A 84 -3.21 6.02 -10.48
N ALA A 85 -3.34 7.34 -10.33
CA ALA A 85 -4.39 8.13 -11.00
C ALA A 85 -4.34 8.04 -12.53
N GLU A 86 -3.16 7.94 -13.14
CA GLU A 86 -3.03 7.79 -14.59
C GLU A 86 -3.48 6.43 -15.13
N PHE A 87 -3.67 5.44 -14.25
CA PHE A 87 -4.00 4.06 -14.62
C PHE A 87 -5.49 3.71 -14.51
N GLU A 88 -6.37 4.65 -14.19
CA GLU A 88 -7.82 4.42 -14.04
C GLU A 88 -8.45 3.68 -15.22
N LYS A 89 -7.99 3.96 -16.44
CA LYS A 89 -8.50 3.32 -17.66
C LYS A 89 -7.72 2.08 -18.08
N SER A 90 -6.40 2.07 -17.86
CA SER A 90 -5.51 1.03 -18.38
C SER A 90 -5.29 -0.12 -17.41
N HIS A 91 -5.30 0.14 -16.10
CA HIS A 91 -5.13 -0.86 -15.04
C HIS A 91 -6.15 -0.60 -13.91
N PRO A 92 -7.47 -0.76 -14.16
CA PRO A 92 -8.50 -0.44 -13.17
C PRO A 92 -8.40 -1.31 -11.91
N GLN A 93 -7.92 -2.55 -12.02
CA GLN A 93 -7.74 -3.46 -10.88
C GLN A 93 -6.64 -2.97 -9.93
N LEU A 94 -5.51 -2.50 -10.47
CA LEU A 94 -4.46 -1.84 -9.69
C LEU A 94 -5.01 -0.65 -8.89
N VAL A 95 -5.78 0.22 -9.54
CA VAL A 95 -6.38 1.40 -8.89
C VAL A 95 -7.34 0.99 -7.78
N GLU A 96 -8.19 -0.02 -8.03
CA GLU A 96 -9.12 -0.54 -7.02
C GLU A 96 -8.36 -1.07 -5.79
N VAL A 97 -7.34 -1.91 -6.00
CA VAL A 97 -6.53 -2.47 -4.92
C VAL A 97 -5.86 -1.36 -4.11
N VAL A 98 -5.26 -0.37 -4.78
CA VAL A 98 -4.62 0.76 -4.10
C VAL A 98 -5.62 1.59 -3.30
N ASN A 99 -6.80 1.88 -3.84
CA ASN A 99 -7.84 2.63 -3.12
C ASN A 99 -8.33 1.88 -1.87
N ARG A 100 -8.47 0.56 -1.96
CA ARG A 100 -8.83 -0.29 -0.81
C ARG A 100 -7.73 -0.29 0.25
N ILE A 101 -6.46 -0.37 -0.15
CA ILE A 101 -5.32 -0.23 0.76
C ILE A 101 -5.36 1.13 1.45
N SER A 102 -5.49 2.22 0.69
CA SER A 102 -5.53 3.58 1.24
C SER A 102 -6.65 3.75 2.27
N THR A 103 -7.85 3.24 1.97
CA THR A 103 -9.00 3.29 2.87
C THR A 103 -8.73 2.49 4.16
N THR A 104 -8.20 1.27 4.01
CA THR A 104 -7.91 0.39 5.15
C THR A 104 -6.86 1.03 6.07
N LEU A 105 -5.79 1.59 5.50
CA LEU A 105 -4.73 2.28 6.24
C LEU A 105 -5.22 3.58 6.89
N SER A 106 -6.04 4.37 6.19
CA SER A 106 -6.65 5.58 6.74
C SER A 106 -7.47 5.26 7.99
N ASN A 107 -8.31 4.22 7.92
CA ASN A 107 -9.10 3.76 9.06
C ASN A 107 -8.26 3.27 10.26
N MET A 108 -7.02 2.82 10.03
CA MET A 108 -6.10 2.42 11.09
C MET A 108 -5.40 3.60 11.76
N GLY A 109 -5.20 4.71 11.05
CA GLY A 109 -4.49 5.89 11.55
C GLY A 109 -5.35 6.90 12.31
N ILE A 110 -6.67 6.71 12.30
CA ILE A 110 -7.64 7.44 13.12
C ILE A 110 -7.52 7.00 14.59
#